data_AF-A0A2U1WMJ5-F1
#
_entry.id   AF-A0A2U1WMJ5-F1
#
_cell.length_a   1.000
_cell.length_b   1.000
_cell.length_c   1.000
_cell.angle_alpha   90.00
_cell.angle_beta   90.00
_cell.angle_gamma   90.00
#
_symmetry.space_group_name_H-M   'P 1'
#
loop_
_entity.id
_entity.type
_entity.pdbx_description
1 polymer ?
#
loop_
_entity_poly.entity_id
_entity_poly.type
_entity_poly.pdbx_seq_one_letter_code
_entity_poly.pdbx_strand_id
1 'polypeptide(L)'
;MSVSDEVEQFISRVRRMARSSSLYVVVNVSYSAFPFIRQDRQLLRIQLNGTQELAEHFGAEFWPMLGMDAFVVFPEAQFRKVPEFLDRVTANFFPDRVKGDLDFGQLVQSFNVPGGYGDLRRRANDYLEAAAARASANPCAAAPAPPTPAEALAELEGPLSARVVGRLEDAVEDLDIGRYLRSQTVYRADADGSWQPFYCEYFTGMEDLHRDNFPKVQLGGRRRMFHEFCQCLDEKMLSGLSVHQAEAANDRNIGINLGIKSVSAPLLSTLGRATARIARSAVVVELDVLMLLEDVAASRRATALLREAGHRIAVDGVTLDLLGYICPERFDADFFKVHVARDRLGSLSDPESLGALRRLGRDRVIFSRCDHEMAVTVGRAIGCDKFQGRLIDQLAGVTAQ
;
A
#
# COMPACT_ATOMS: atom_id res chain seq x y z
N MET A 1 -9.92 18.90 5.84
CA MET A 1 -10.41 19.50 7.11
C MET A 1 -9.28 19.46 8.11
N SER A 2 -9.04 20.52 8.86
CA SER A 2 -7.99 20.50 9.89
C SER A 2 -8.42 19.60 11.06
N VAL A 3 -7.49 18.98 11.78
CA VAL A 3 -7.82 18.19 12.99
C VAL A 3 -8.48 19.07 14.07
N SER A 4 -8.25 20.39 14.05
CA SER A 4 -8.97 21.34 14.89
C SER A 4 -10.45 21.42 14.51
N ASP A 5 -10.77 21.32 13.22
CA ASP A 5 -12.15 21.39 12.72
C ASP A 5 -12.98 20.18 13.18
N GLU A 6 -12.38 18.98 13.24
CA GLU A 6 -13.05 17.76 13.70
C GLU A 6 -13.39 17.79 15.18
N VAL A 7 -12.45 18.26 16.01
CA VAL A 7 -12.67 18.43 17.46
C VAL A 7 -13.75 19.49 17.73
N GLU A 8 -13.74 20.61 16.99
CA GLU A 8 -14.77 21.63 17.10
C GLU A 8 -16.15 21.13 16.65
N GLN A 9 -16.21 20.35 15.57
CA GLN A 9 -17.44 19.71 15.10
C GLN A 9 -17.98 18.70 16.13
N PHE A 10 -17.10 17.92 16.76
CA PHE A 10 -17.48 17.01 17.83
C PHE A 10 -18.02 17.78 19.06
N ILE A 11 -17.37 18.86 19.48
CA ILE A 11 -17.86 19.70 20.59
C ILE A 11 -19.24 20.30 20.25
N SER A 12 -19.45 20.71 18.99
CA SER A 12 -20.76 21.14 18.51
C SER A 12 -21.80 20.00 18.55
N ARG A 13 -21.42 18.77 18.18
CA ARG A 13 -22.26 17.57 18.32
C ARG A 13 -22.62 17.31 19.80
N VAL A 14 -21.66 17.36 20.71
CA VAL A 14 -21.86 17.18 22.16
C VAL A 14 -22.81 18.22 22.74
N ARG A 15 -22.70 19.49 22.32
CA ARG A 15 -23.66 20.55 22.70
C ARG A 15 -25.07 20.27 22.20
N ARG A 16 -25.22 19.73 20.99
CA ARG A 16 -26.53 19.35 20.43
C ARG A 16 -27.13 18.16 21.18
N MET A 17 -26.34 17.15 21.53
CA MET A 17 -26.81 15.98 22.30
C MET A 17 -27.37 16.40 23.68
N ALA A 18 -26.66 17.27 24.40
CA ALA A 18 -27.10 17.73 25.72
C ALA A 18 -28.40 18.56 25.71
N ARG A 19 -28.75 19.16 24.55
CA ARG A 19 -29.98 19.92 24.35
C ARG A 19 -31.13 19.08 23.80
N SER A 20 -30.83 17.86 23.34
CA SER A 20 -31.84 16.93 22.82
C SER A 20 -32.52 16.18 23.95
N SER A 21 -33.73 15.69 23.70
CA SER A 21 -34.45 14.79 24.62
C SER A 21 -33.93 13.35 24.60
N SER A 22 -32.98 13.04 23.71
CA SER A 22 -32.46 11.68 23.52
C SER A 22 -31.29 11.39 24.46
N LEU A 23 -31.21 10.15 24.93
CA LEU A 23 -30.09 9.67 25.74
C LEU A 23 -28.95 9.16 24.85
N TYR A 24 -27.71 9.44 25.26
CA TYR A 24 -26.51 8.93 24.59
C TYR A 24 -25.51 8.38 25.60
N VAL A 25 -24.78 7.35 25.18
CA VAL A 25 -23.56 6.90 25.86
C VAL A 25 -22.40 7.24 24.95
N VAL A 26 -21.45 8.03 25.45
CA VAL A 26 -20.26 8.41 24.71
C VAL A 26 -19.06 7.72 25.33
N VAL A 27 -18.30 7.00 24.52
CA VAL A 27 -17.09 6.28 24.94
C VAL A 27 -15.89 7.00 24.35
N ASN A 28 -14.98 7.48 25.18
CA ASN A 28 -13.65 7.90 24.75
C ASN A 28 -12.69 6.71 24.82
N VAL A 29 -12.01 6.43 23.71
CA VAL A 29 -10.96 5.42 23.62
C VAL A 29 -9.61 6.12 23.43
N SER A 30 -8.71 5.92 24.40
CA SER A 30 -7.46 6.66 24.54
C SER A 30 -6.23 5.81 24.23
N TYR A 31 -6.00 5.49 22.95
CA TYR A 31 -4.80 4.75 22.52
C TYR A 31 -3.51 5.51 22.85
N SER A 32 -3.58 6.84 22.88
CA SER A 32 -2.49 7.70 23.24
C SER A 32 -1.99 7.47 24.68
N ALA A 33 -2.78 6.87 25.58
CA ALA A 33 -2.39 6.61 26.96
C ALA A 33 -1.26 5.57 27.11
N PHE A 34 -1.05 4.72 26.10
CA PHE A 34 -0.13 3.59 26.19
C PHE A 34 1.17 3.83 25.41
N PRO A 35 2.36 3.88 26.08
CA PRO A 35 3.63 4.20 25.42
C PRO A 35 4.02 3.24 24.29
N PHE A 36 3.74 1.95 24.42
CA PHE A 36 4.07 0.95 23.39
C PHE A 36 3.19 1.10 22.14
N ILE A 37 1.92 1.47 22.30
CA ILE A 37 1.04 1.80 21.17
C ILE A 37 1.49 3.13 20.56
N ARG A 38 1.81 4.14 21.39
CA ARG A 38 2.31 5.45 20.95
C ARG A 38 3.60 5.37 20.12
N GLN A 39 4.46 4.41 20.41
CA GLN A 39 5.73 4.18 19.70
C GLN A 39 5.55 3.39 18.39
N ASP A 40 4.42 2.70 18.21
CA ASP A 40 4.09 1.91 17.01
C ASP A 40 2.86 2.49 16.27
N ARG A 41 3.14 3.35 15.29
CA ARG A 41 2.09 4.03 14.51
C ARG A 41 1.30 3.11 13.58
N GLN A 42 1.82 1.94 13.20
CA GLN A 42 1.05 0.97 12.41
C GLN A 42 0.02 0.30 13.31
N LEU A 43 0.41 -0.11 14.52
CA LEU A 43 -0.52 -0.62 15.50
C LEU A 43 -1.62 0.41 15.80
N LEU A 44 -1.27 1.69 16.01
CA LEU A 44 -2.26 2.76 16.21
C LEU A 44 -3.29 2.86 15.08
N ARG A 45 -2.87 2.78 13.81
CA ARG A 45 -3.78 2.94 12.65
C ARG A 45 -4.70 1.73 12.50
N ILE A 46 -4.16 0.51 12.68
CA ILE A 46 -4.95 -0.74 12.70
C ILE A 46 -6.00 -0.68 13.81
N GLN A 47 -5.59 -0.24 14.99
CA GLN A 47 -6.46 -0.12 16.14
C GLN A 47 -7.56 0.93 15.93
N LEU A 48 -7.23 2.11 15.42
CA LEU A 48 -8.22 3.15 15.15
C LEU A 48 -9.23 2.71 14.07
N ASN A 49 -8.76 2.13 12.97
CA ASN A 49 -9.62 1.62 11.89
C ASN A 49 -10.52 0.49 12.38
N GLY A 50 -9.98 -0.47 13.15
CA GLY A 50 -10.79 -1.54 13.75
C GLY A 50 -11.83 -1.01 14.74
N THR A 51 -11.54 0.08 15.45
CA THR A 51 -12.52 0.75 16.33
C THR A 51 -13.63 1.40 15.53
N GLN A 52 -13.29 2.05 14.41
CA GLN A 52 -14.26 2.66 13.52
C GLN A 52 -15.19 1.60 12.91
N GLU A 53 -14.64 0.51 12.38
CA GLU A 53 -15.43 -0.61 11.82
C GLU A 53 -16.34 -1.23 12.88
N LEU A 54 -15.85 -1.40 14.12
CA LEU A 54 -16.68 -1.85 15.24
C LEU A 54 -17.79 -0.83 15.55
N ALA A 55 -17.47 0.46 15.65
CA ALA A 55 -18.48 1.49 15.93
C ALA A 55 -19.60 1.45 14.88
N GLU A 56 -19.26 1.37 13.60
CA GLU A 56 -20.22 1.25 12.50
C GLU A 56 -21.07 -0.03 12.61
N HIS A 57 -20.44 -1.18 12.90
CA HIS A 57 -21.12 -2.46 13.12
C HIS A 57 -22.14 -2.39 14.27
N PHE A 58 -21.81 -1.67 15.34
CA PHE A 58 -22.67 -1.49 16.50
C PHE A 58 -23.69 -0.35 16.33
N GLY A 59 -23.71 0.35 15.18
CA GLY A 59 -24.62 1.44 14.89
C GLY A 59 -24.32 2.71 15.70
N ALA A 60 -23.05 2.96 16.01
CA ALA A 60 -22.55 4.11 16.74
C ALA A 60 -21.85 5.10 15.81
N GLU A 61 -21.80 6.38 16.20
CA GLU A 61 -21.02 7.39 15.47
C GLU A 61 -19.55 7.34 15.93
N PHE A 62 -18.61 7.41 14.99
CA PHE A 62 -17.18 7.44 15.28
C PHE A 62 -16.60 8.84 15.03
N TRP A 63 -15.79 9.33 15.98
CA TRP A 63 -15.20 10.67 15.94
C TRP A 63 -13.71 10.59 16.30
N PRO A 64 -12.79 10.70 15.32
CA PRO A 64 -11.36 10.66 15.59
C PRO A 64 -10.87 11.93 16.31
N MET A 65 -9.84 11.79 17.14
CA MET A 65 -9.26 12.87 17.94
C MET A 65 -7.73 12.94 17.79
N LEU A 66 -7.19 14.11 18.12
CA LEU A 66 -5.75 14.38 18.08
C LEU A 66 -4.97 13.39 18.96
N GLY A 67 -3.94 12.75 18.39
CA GLY A 67 -3.15 11.73 19.11
C GLY A 67 -3.59 10.28 18.86
N MET A 68 -4.42 10.05 17.83
CA MET A 68 -4.98 8.75 17.47
C MET A 68 -5.89 8.20 18.57
N ASP A 69 -6.65 9.07 19.25
CA ASP A 69 -7.74 8.68 20.15
C ASP A 69 -9.07 8.79 19.39
N ALA A 70 -10.16 8.34 20.00
CA ALA A 70 -11.49 8.49 19.41
C ALA A 70 -12.58 8.71 20.46
N PHE A 71 -13.69 9.30 20.03
CA PHE A 71 -14.97 9.19 20.71
C PHE A 71 -15.93 8.35 19.87
N VAL A 72 -16.68 7.48 20.54
CA VAL A 72 -17.73 6.66 19.95
C VAL A 72 -19.05 6.99 20.62
N VAL A 73 -20.05 7.40 19.84
CA VAL A 73 -21.34 7.88 20.35
C VAL A 73 -22.41 6.84 20.06
N PHE A 74 -22.93 6.24 21.12
CA PHE A 74 -24.02 5.28 21.06
C PHE A 74 -25.36 5.98 21.31
N PRO A 75 -26.35 5.86 20.41
CA PRO A 75 -27.71 6.26 20.70
C PRO A 75 -28.36 5.28 21.67
N GLU A 76 -29.43 5.71 22.35
CA GLU A 76 -30.20 4.92 23.33
C GLU A 76 -30.52 3.49 22.88
N ALA A 77 -30.90 3.33 21.61
CA ALA A 77 -31.22 2.03 21.02
C ALA A 77 -30.08 0.99 21.10
N GLN A 78 -28.82 1.44 21.21
CA GLN A 78 -27.63 0.59 21.20
C GLN A 78 -26.99 0.41 22.58
N PHE A 79 -27.57 0.94 23.66
CA PHE A 79 -26.96 0.90 25.01
C PHE A 79 -26.62 -0.51 25.48
N ARG A 80 -27.47 -1.49 25.16
CA ARG A 80 -27.26 -2.90 25.54
C ARG A 80 -26.01 -3.51 24.90
N LYS A 81 -25.50 -2.92 23.81
CA LYS A 81 -24.35 -3.43 23.08
C LYS A 81 -23.03 -2.77 23.48
N VAL A 82 -23.08 -1.72 24.30
CA VAL A 82 -21.88 -1.00 24.75
C VAL A 82 -20.89 -1.93 25.49
N PRO A 83 -21.31 -2.80 26.42
CA PRO A 83 -20.38 -3.73 27.07
C PRO A 83 -19.66 -4.65 26.08
N GLU A 84 -20.40 -5.22 25.12
CA GLU A 84 -19.82 -6.08 24.09
C GLU A 84 -18.83 -5.33 23.18
N PHE A 85 -19.16 -4.08 22.83
CA PHE A 85 -18.24 -3.20 22.11
C PHE A 85 -16.93 -2.99 22.89
N LEU A 86 -17.02 -2.68 24.19
CA LEU A 86 -15.84 -2.48 25.04
C LEU A 86 -14.99 -3.75 25.18
N ASP A 87 -15.63 -4.91 25.31
CA ASP A 87 -14.94 -6.19 25.36
C ASP A 87 -14.17 -6.45 24.06
N ARG A 88 -14.77 -6.18 22.90
CA ARG A 88 -14.12 -6.33 21.58
C ARG A 88 -13.00 -5.31 21.37
N VAL A 89 -13.20 -4.06 21.81
CA VAL A 89 -12.16 -3.02 21.82
C VAL A 89 -11.02 -3.34 22.79
N THR A 90 -11.20 -4.27 23.72
CA THR A 90 -10.11 -4.71 24.59
C THR A 90 -9.44 -5.97 24.04
N ALA A 91 -10.22 -6.90 23.49
CA ALA A 91 -9.75 -8.16 22.96
C ALA A 91 -8.85 -7.99 21.71
N ASN A 92 -9.16 -7.04 20.83
CA ASN A 92 -8.43 -6.84 19.58
C ASN A 92 -7.11 -6.05 19.73
N PHE A 93 -6.90 -5.41 20.88
CA PHE A 93 -5.94 -4.30 20.98
C PHE A 93 -4.61 -4.67 21.65
N PHE A 94 -4.54 -5.79 22.36
CA PHE A 94 -3.35 -6.18 23.12
C PHE A 94 -2.94 -7.64 22.85
N PRO A 95 -1.65 -7.90 22.55
CA PRO A 95 -1.11 -9.26 22.60
C PRO A 95 -1.32 -9.87 23.99
N ASP A 96 -1.60 -11.17 24.09
CA ASP A 96 -1.88 -11.84 25.38
C ASP A 96 -0.81 -11.63 26.45
N ARG A 97 0.41 -11.30 26.03
CA ARG A 97 1.58 -11.02 26.86
C ARG A 97 1.52 -9.68 27.61
N VAL A 98 0.65 -8.76 27.20
CA VAL A 98 0.56 -7.37 27.73
C VAL A 98 -0.75 -7.15 28.50
N LYS A 99 -1.71 -8.09 28.45
CA LYS A 99 -3.05 -7.95 29.04
C LYS A 99 -3.07 -7.84 30.57
N GLY A 100 -2.00 -8.28 31.26
CA GLY A 100 -1.93 -8.30 32.73
C GLY A 100 -1.64 -6.95 33.39
N ASP A 101 -1.05 -5.99 32.67
CA ASP A 101 -0.55 -4.71 33.21
C ASP A 101 -1.36 -3.48 32.74
N LEU A 102 -2.52 -3.69 32.11
CA LEU A 102 -3.31 -2.61 31.52
C LEU A 102 -4.30 -2.01 32.52
N ASP A 103 -4.21 -0.70 32.72
CA ASP A 103 -5.26 0.06 33.40
C ASP A 103 -6.41 0.36 32.42
N PHE A 104 -7.49 -0.40 32.53
CA PHE A 104 -8.69 -0.24 31.71
C PHE A 104 -9.30 1.17 31.82
N GLY A 105 -9.18 1.81 32.98
CA GLY A 105 -9.68 3.18 33.21
C GLY A 105 -8.90 4.25 32.47
N GLN A 106 -7.67 3.94 32.03
CA GLN A 106 -6.86 4.82 31.18
C GLN A 106 -7.18 4.64 29.70
N LEU A 107 -7.65 3.45 29.29
CA LEU A 107 -8.02 3.17 27.90
C LEU A 107 -9.40 3.69 27.57
N VAL A 108 -10.38 3.44 28.44
CA VAL A 108 -11.80 3.67 28.15
C VAL A 108 -12.42 4.56 29.22
N GLN A 109 -13.07 5.63 28.79
CA GLN A 109 -13.93 6.46 29.65
C GLN A 109 -15.32 6.58 29.04
N SER A 110 -16.36 6.33 29.84
CA SER A 110 -17.75 6.38 29.39
C SER A 110 -18.51 7.53 30.03
N PHE A 111 -19.33 8.23 29.24
CA PHE A 111 -20.08 9.41 29.64
C PHE A 111 -21.56 9.25 29.23
N ASN A 112 -22.47 9.33 30.21
CA ASN A 112 -23.92 9.23 29.95
C ASN A 112 -24.51 10.63 29.74
N VAL A 113 -24.85 11.02 28.51
CA VAL A 113 -25.41 12.34 28.19
C VAL A 113 -26.95 12.27 28.24
N PRO A 114 -27.64 13.24 28.90
CA PRO A 114 -27.15 14.56 29.32
C PRO A 114 -26.44 14.64 30.68
N GLY A 115 -26.57 13.66 31.57
CA GLY A 115 -26.06 13.75 32.95
C GLY A 115 -24.54 13.99 33.10
N GLY A 116 -23.74 13.40 32.22
CA GLY A 116 -22.28 13.49 32.15
C GLY A 116 -21.77 14.49 31.12
N TYR A 117 -22.61 15.40 30.62
CA TYR A 117 -22.24 16.41 29.62
C TYR A 117 -21.05 17.27 30.07
N GLY A 118 -21.02 17.68 31.35
CA GLY A 118 -19.95 18.53 31.88
C GLY A 118 -18.57 17.89 31.76
N ASP A 119 -18.47 16.61 32.13
CA ASP A 119 -17.21 15.87 32.10
C ASP A 119 -16.81 15.48 30.68
N LEU A 120 -17.77 15.10 29.83
CA LEU A 120 -17.52 14.85 28.41
C LEU A 120 -17.01 16.12 27.69
N ARG A 121 -17.61 17.27 27.97
CA ARG A 121 -17.18 18.55 27.39
C ARG A 121 -15.76 18.91 27.83
N ARG A 122 -15.45 18.71 29.11
CA ARG A 122 -14.09 18.94 29.65
C ARG A 122 -13.09 18.04 28.93
N ARG A 123 -13.39 16.75 28.84
CA ARG A 123 -12.56 15.77 28.13
C ARG A 123 -12.34 16.13 26.65
N ALA A 124 -13.39 16.57 25.94
CA ALA A 124 -13.27 17.02 24.56
C ALA A 124 -12.42 18.31 24.42
N ASN A 125 -12.51 19.23 25.39
CA ASN A 125 -11.70 20.45 25.43
C ASN A 125 -10.21 20.15 25.68
N ASP A 126 -9.87 19.10 26.45
CA ASP A 126 -8.47 18.69 26.66
C ASP A 126 -7.76 18.44 25.32
N TYR A 127 -8.48 17.93 24.30
CA TYR A 127 -7.93 17.73 22.95
C TYR A 127 -7.71 19.05 22.19
N LEU A 128 -8.54 20.07 22.39
CA LEU A 128 -8.31 21.42 21.85
C LEU A 128 -7.11 22.08 22.53
N GLU A 129 -7.01 21.98 23.85
CA GLU A 129 -5.89 22.52 24.61
C GLU A 129 -4.58 21.81 24.25
N ALA A 130 -4.60 20.49 24.06
CA ALA A 130 -3.46 19.72 23.56
C ALA A 130 -3.08 20.10 22.11
N ALA A 131 -4.06 20.40 21.25
CA ALA A 131 -3.83 20.89 19.90
C ALA A 131 -3.19 22.30 19.92
N ALA A 132 -3.73 23.20 20.73
CA ALA A 132 -3.22 24.56 20.93
C ALA A 132 -1.82 24.56 21.56
N ALA A 133 -1.56 23.70 22.55
CA ALA A 133 -0.26 23.55 23.20
C ALA A 133 0.80 22.99 22.24
N ARG A 134 0.43 22.03 21.37
CA ARG A 134 1.29 21.54 20.29
C ARG A 134 1.56 22.60 19.22
N ALA A 135 0.58 23.46 18.94
CA ALA A 135 0.74 24.60 18.04
C ALA A 135 1.65 25.69 18.66
N SER A 136 1.56 25.94 19.98
CA SER A 136 2.39 26.94 20.67
C SER A 136 3.82 26.47 20.98
N ALA A 137 4.03 25.16 21.14
CA ALA A 137 5.36 24.57 21.39
C ALA A 137 6.25 24.49 20.14
N ASN A 138 5.73 24.86 18.97
CA ASN A 138 6.47 24.90 17.72
C ASN A 138 6.30 26.28 17.06
N PRO A 139 7.01 27.33 17.52
CA PRO A 139 6.84 28.67 16.98
C PRO A 139 7.65 28.79 15.69
N CYS A 140 7.00 28.64 14.54
CA CYS A 140 7.51 29.21 13.29
C CYS A 140 6.39 29.93 12.53
N ALA A 141 6.50 31.26 12.56
CA ALA A 141 5.98 32.28 11.67
C ALA A 141 4.48 32.30 11.28
N ALA A 142 3.94 33.51 11.21
CA ALA A 142 2.63 33.83 10.65
C ALA A 142 2.38 33.04 9.35
N ALA A 143 1.24 32.34 9.28
CA ALA A 143 0.89 31.46 8.18
C ALA A 143 0.99 32.21 6.83
N PRO A 144 1.92 31.82 5.94
CA PRO A 144 1.71 31.98 4.52
C PRO A 144 0.52 31.10 4.12
N ALA A 145 0.02 31.24 2.89
CA ALA A 145 -0.96 30.30 2.34
C ALA A 145 -0.55 28.84 2.65
N PRO A 146 -1.50 27.92 2.94
CA PRO A 146 -1.16 26.53 3.21
C PRO A 146 -0.23 26.02 2.11
N PRO A 147 0.92 25.40 2.46
CA PRO A 147 1.82 24.89 1.45
C PRO A 147 1.03 23.93 0.57
N THR A 148 1.18 24.10 -0.74
CA THR A 148 0.64 23.14 -1.70
C THR A 148 1.13 21.73 -1.34
N PRO A 149 0.40 20.66 -1.69
CA PRO A 149 0.85 19.29 -1.44
C PRO A 149 2.31 19.02 -1.87
N ALA A 150 2.76 19.71 -2.92
CA ALA A 150 4.15 19.69 -3.40
C ALA A 150 5.16 20.32 -2.42
N GLU A 151 4.84 21.46 -1.81
CA GLU A 151 5.70 22.12 -0.80
C GLU A 151 5.78 21.30 0.50
N ALA A 152 4.67 20.66 0.90
CA ALA A 152 4.64 19.78 2.06
C ALA A 152 5.48 18.50 1.87
N LEU A 153 5.65 18.05 0.62
CA LEU A 153 6.47 16.91 0.24
C LEU A 153 7.96 17.23 0.15
N ALA A 154 8.29 18.42 -0.33
CA ALA A 154 9.67 18.90 -0.38
C ALA A 154 10.31 19.07 1.01
N GLU A 155 9.48 19.26 2.05
CA GLU A 155 9.91 19.35 3.46
C GLU A 155 10.01 17.99 4.19
N LEU A 156 9.64 16.87 3.55
CA LEU A 156 9.82 15.54 4.16
C LEU A 156 11.30 15.15 4.19
N GLU A 157 11.83 14.83 5.37
CA GLU A 157 13.24 14.48 5.57
C GLU A 157 13.41 13.20 6.41
N GLY A 158 14.54 12.50 6.19
CA GLY A 158 14.99 11.39 7.04
C GLY A 158 14.53 9.99 6.59
N PRO A 159 14.79 8.94 7.38
CA PRO A 159 14.52 7.55 7.01
C PRO A 159 13.03 7.25 6.87
N LEU A 160 12.71 6.29 5.99
CA LEU A 160 11.36 5.72 5.91
C LEU A 160 10.90 5.27 7.30
N SER A 161 9.81 5.89 7.74
CA SER A 161 9.08 5.58 8.97
C SER A 161 7.60 5.58 8.64
N ALA A 162 6.77 4.94 9.47
CA ALA A 162 5.33 4.91 9.25
C ALA A 162 4.71 6.32 9.13
N ARG A 163 5.29 7.33 9.80
CA ARG A 163 4.88 8.73 9.66
C ARG A 163 5.22 9.29 8.27
N VAL A 164 6.42 9.02 7.77
CA VAL A 164 6.87 9.48 6.45
C VAL A 164 6.07 8.79 5.36
N VAL A 165 5.86 7.47 5.46
CA VAL A 165 5.02 6.70 4.52
C VAL A 165 3.60 7.25 4.46
N GLY A 166 2.93 7.45 5.61
CA GLY A 166 1.58 8.01 5.61
C GLY A 166 1.50 9.40 4.95
N ARG A 167 2.48 10.27 5.18
CA ARG A 167 2.53 11.59 4.51
C ARG A 167 2.83 11.48 3.01
N LEU A 168 3.59 10.46 2.60
CA LEU A 168 3.84 10.19 1.19
C LEU A 168 2.57 9.64 0.51
N GLU A 169 1.82 8.75 1.16
CA GLU A 169 0.51 8.24 0.69
C GLU A 169 -0.48 9.40 0.47
N ASP A 170 -0.66 10.25 1.49
CA ASP A 170 -1.59 11.40 1.43
C ASP A 170 -1.26 12.35 0.28
N ALA A 171 0.03 12.62 0.07
CA ALA A 171 0.42 13.55 -0.98
C ALA A 171 0.47 12.91 -2.37
N VAL A 172 0.74 11.61 -2.43
CA VAL A 172 0.58 10.86 -3.66
C VAL A 172 -0.86 10.96 -4.13
N GLU A 173 -1.88 11.09 -3.25
CA GLU A 173 -3.29 11.22 -3.63
C GLU A 173 -3.61 12.43 -4.53
N ASP A 174 -2.90 13.55 -4.38
CA ASP A 174 -3.08 14.76 -5.21
C ASP A 174 -2.09 14.87 -6.37
N LEU A 175 -1.04 14.03 -6.39
CA LEU A 175 0.03 14.12 -7.37
C LEU A 175 -0.40 13.67 -8.79
N ASP A 176 0.05 14.38 -9.82
CA ASP A 176 -0.07 13.92 -11.22
C ASP A 176 0.95 12.80 -11.51
N ILE A 177 0.61 11.55 -11.11
CA ILE A 177 1.46 10.36 -11.25
C ILE A 177 1.81 10.06 -12.71
N GLY A 178 1.01 10.55 -13.66
CA GLY A 178 1.26 10.39 -15.09
C GLY A 178 2.62 10.89 -15.56
N ARG A 179 3.15 11.95 -14.94
CA ARG A 179 4.49 12.50 -15.26
C ARG A 179 5.64 11.56 -14.90
N TYR A 180 5.40 10.72 -13.91
CA TYR A 180 6.35 9.73 -13.40
C TYR A 180 6.07 8.35 -13.96
N LEU A 181 5.08 8.20 -14.85
CA LEU A 181 4.86 6.95 -15.54
C LEU A 181 6.06 6.66 -16.43
N ARG A 182 6.61 5.48 -16.27
CA ARG A 182 7.68 4.93 -17.09
C ARG A 182 7.23 3.58 -17.61
N SER A 183 7.88 3.15 -18.67
CA SER A 183 7.61 1.86 -19.27
C SER A 183 8.91 1.17 -19.64
N GLN A 184 8.98 -0.13 -19.45
CA GLN A 184 10.07 -0.95 -19.96
C GLN A 184 9.52 -2.15 -20.72
N THR A 185 10.08 -2.41 -21.89
CA THR A 185 9.63 -3.51 -22.74
C THR A 185 10.33 -4.81 -22.34
N VAL A 186 9.54 -5.87 -22.23
CA VAL A 186 10.04 -7.25 -22.26
C VAL A 186 10.12 -7.66 -23.72
N TYR A 187 11.29 -8.12 -24.16
CA TYR A 187 11.51 -8.56 -25.54
C TYR A 187 11.56 -10.08 -25.63
N ARG A 188 11.09 -10.61 -26.75
CA ARG A 188 11.38 -11.96 -27.19
C ARG A 188 12.54 -11.94 -28.19
N ALA A 189 13.54 -12.77 -27.94
CA ALA A 189 14.60 -13.09 -28.89
C ALA A 189 14.10 -14.14 -29.88
N ASP A 190 13.99 -13.75 -31.15
CA ASP A 190 13.66 -14.70 -32.23
C ASP A 190 14.92 -15.44 -32.71
N ALA A 191 14.72 -16.54 -33.44
CA ALA A 191 15.80 -17.43 -33.89
C ALA A 191 16.79 -16.76 -34.87
N ASP A 192 16.35 -15.70 -35.55
CA ASP A 192 17.16 -14.88 -36.45
C ASP A 192 18.04 -13.84 -35.72
N GLY A 193 17.92 -13.76 -34.40
CA GLY A 193 18.63 -12.81 -33.56
C GLY A 193 17.93 -11.46 -33.41
N SER A 194 16.75 -11.27 -34.03
CA SER A 194 15.94 -10.08 -33.83
C SER A 194 15.26 -10.07 -32.46
N TRP A 195 14.95 -8.87 -31.96
CA TRP A 195 14.27 -8.65 -30.69
C TRP A 195 12.88 -8.08 -30.97
N GLN A 196 11.84 -8.85 -30.63
CA GLN A 196 10.45 -8.46 -30.82
C GLN A 196 9.84 -8.04 -29.47
N PRO A 197 9.13 -6.91 -29.39
CA PRO A 197 8.38 -6.56 -28.19
C PRO A 197 7.38 -7.67 -27.81
N PHE A 198 7.43 -8.14 -26.55
CA PHE A 198 6.53 -9.16 -26.01
C PHE A 198 5.39 -8.51 -25.22
N TYR A 199 5.71 -7.70 -24.21
CA TYR A 199 4.79 -6.77 -23.55
C TYR A 199 5.55 -5.59 -22.95
N CYS A 200 4.84 -4.50 -22.67
CA CYS A 200 5.39 -3.28 -22.09
C CYS A 200 4.93 -3.14 -20.63
N GLU A 201 5.86 -3.22 -19.69
CA GLU A 201 5.59 -3.07 -18.25
C GLU A 201 5.54 -1.59 -17.88
N TYR A 202 4.42 -1.16 -17.29
CA TYR A 202 4.26 0.19 -16.75
C TYR A 202 4.56 0.22 -15.26
N PHE A 203 5.35 1.21 -14.85
CA PHE A 203 5.73 1.42 -13.46
C PHE A 203 5.90 2.90 -13.16
N THR A 204 5.85 3.26 -11.88
CA THR A 204 6.17 4.62 -11.44
C THR A 204 7.68 4.78 -11.29
N GLY A 205 8.27 5.69 -12.05
CA GLY A 205 9.69 6.05 -12.01
C GLY A 205 10.07 6.66 -10.66
N MET A 206 10.50 5.80 -9.73
CA MET A 206 10.78 6.17 -8.35
C MET A 206 11.88 7.23 -8.22
N GLU A 207 12.91 7.18 -9.06
CA GLU A 207 14.04 8.12 -9.00
C GLU A 207 13.59 9.56 -9.31
N ASP A 208 12.83 9.73 -10.39
CA ASP A 208 12.27 11.02 -10.79
C ASP A 208 11.21 11.51 -9.80
N LEU A 209 10.31 10.61 -9.37
CA LEU A 209 9.29 10.91 -8.37
C LEU A 209 9.92 11.39 -7.06
N HIS A 210 10.94 10.68 -6.58
CA HIS A 210 11.68 11.02 -5.36
C HIS A 210 12.39 12.36 -5.48
N ARG A 211 13.17 12.55 -6.56
CA ARG A 211 13.93 13.78 -6.79
C ARG A 211 13.02 15.00 -6.83
N ASP A 212 11.91 14.90 -7.54
CA ASP A 212 11.06 16.06 -7.82
C ASP A 212 10.15 16.41 -6.65
N ASN A 213 9.77 15.43 -5.81
CA ASN A 213 8.76 15.65 -4.77
C ASN A 213 9.28 15.48 -3.34
N PHE A 214 10.18 14.54 -3.05
CA PHE A 214 10.64 14.29 -1.68
C PHE A 214 12.13 13.93 -1.62
N PRO A 215 13.03 14.79 -2.16
CA PRO A 215 14.44 14.47 -2.36
C PRO A 215 15.21 14.22 -1.06
N LYS A 216 14.69 14.69 0.08
CA LYS A 216 15.33 14.60 1.39
C LYS A 216 14.90 13.36 2.19
N VAL A 217 13.94 12.58 1.69
CA VAL A 217 13.54 11.29 2.28
C VAL A 217 14.57 10.22 1.91
N GLN A 218 15.00 9.42 2.89
CA GLN A 218 15.88 8.28 2.65
C GLN A 218 15.03 7.03 2.44
N LEU A 219 14.86 6.64 1.17
CA LEU A 219 14.13 5.43 0.77
C LEU A 219 14.89 4.13 1.14
N GLY A 220 16.19 4.23 1.41
CA GLY A 220 17.02 3.11 1.86
C GLY A 220 16.78 2.75 3.33
N GLY A 221 16.65 1.46 3.63
CA GLY A 221 16.82 0.93 5.00
C GLY A 221 15.67 0.09 5.56
N ARG A 222 14.43 0.23 5.06
CA ARG A 222 13.27 -0.55 5.56
C ARG A 222 12.41 -1.09 4.42
N ARG A 223 12.77 -2.27 3.91
CA ARG A 223 12.17 -2.91 2.72
C ARG A 223 10.64 -2.97 2.72
N ARG A 224 10.03 -3.26 3.88
CA ARG A 224 8.57 -3.40 4.00
C ARG A 224 7.83 -2.07 3.82
N MET A 225 8.28 -0.99 4.46
CA MET A 225 7.67 0.34 4.33
C MET A 225 7.82 0.91 2.92
N PHE A 226 8.95 0.64 2.27
CA PHE A 226 9.14 0.99 0.88
C PHE A 226 8.16 0.24 -0.02
N HIS A 227 7.98 -1.07 0.21
CA HIS A 227 7.01 -1.87 -0.54
C HIS A 227 5.56 -1.41 -0.35
N GLU A 228 5.15 -1.09 0.88
CA GLU A 228 3.81 -0.53 1.17
C GLU A 228 3.56 0.78 0.41
N PHE A 229 4.57 1.65 0.36
CA PHE A 229 4.49 2.89 -0.42
C PHE A 229 4.40 2.64 -1.94
N CYS A 230 5.20 1.70 -2.48
CA CYS A 230 5.10 1.31 -3.89
C CYS A 230 3.71 0.77 -4.25
N GLN A 231 3.07 0.00 -3.37
CA GLN A 231 1.72 -0.50 -3.60
C GLN A 231 0.70 0.65 -3.76
N CYS A 232 0.81 1.70 -2.95
CA CYS A 232 -0.03 2.90 -3.07
C CYS A 232 0.20 3.62 -4.41
N LEU A 233 1.45 3.73 -4.85
CA LEU A 233 1.78 4.30 -6.17
C LEU A 233 1.18 3.49 -7.32
N ASP A 234 1.28 2.16 -7.26
CA ASP A 234 0.79 1.27 -8.31
C ASP A 234 -0.74 1.32 -8.44
N GLU A 235 -1.46 1.38 -7.32
CA GLU A 235 -2.92 1.58 -7.32
C GLU A 235 -3.31 2.93 -7.92
N LYS A 236 -2.56 4.00 -7.62
CA LYS A 236 -2.81 5.32 -8.22
C LYS A 236 -2.42 5.35 -9.70
N MET A 237 -1.39 4.64 -10.10
CA MET A 237 -0.95 4.52 -11.49
C MET A 237 -2.05 3.98 -12.40
N LEU A 238 -2.89 3.04 -11.93
CA LEU A 238 -4.08 2.58 -12.67
C LEU A 238 -5.05 3.71 -13.03
N SER A 239 -5.22 4.68 -12.12
CA SER A 239 -6.06 5.86 -12.37
C SER A 239 -5.38 6.79 -13.38
N GLY A 240 -4.06 6.95 -13.30
CA GLY A 240 -3.26 7.71 -14.28
C GLY A 240 -3.24 7.10 -15.68
N LEU A 241 -3.17 5.76 -15.79
CA LEU A 241 -3.25 5.02 -17.06
C LEU A 241 -4.56 5.29 -17.80
N SER A 242 -5.66 5.51 -17.07
CA SER A 242 -6.96 5.87 -17.64
C SER A 242 -6.98 7.29 -18.24
N VAL A 243 -6.16 8.20 -17.71
CA VAL A 243 -6.09 9.63 -18.09
C VAL A 243 -5.12 9.85 -19.25
N HIS A 244 -4.02 9.11 -19.30
CA HIS A 244 -3.05 9.14 -20.41
C HIS A 244 -3.47 8.26 -21.59
N GLN A 245 -4.75 8.27 -21.95
CA GLN A 245 -5.28 7.50 -23.07
C GLN A 245 -4.37 7.63 -24.31
N ALA A 246 -3.71 6.53 -24.66
CA ALA A 246 -3.37 6.21 -26.04
C ALA A 246 -2.30 7.08 -26.75
N GLU A 247 -1.23 7.50 -26.08
CA GLU A 247 0.09 7.50 -26.77
C GLU A 247 0.71 6.08 -26.77
N ALA A 248 0.28 5.23 -25.82
CA ALA A 248 0.62 3.81 -25.68
C ALA A 248 -0.14 2.84 -26.62
N ALA A 249 -0.99 3.34 -27.52
CA ALA A 249 -1.85 2.50 -28.38
C ALA A 249 -1.13 1.74 -29.50
N ASN A 250 0.21 1.64 -29.46
CA ASN A 250 0.98 0.70 -30.27
C ASN A 250 1.37 -0.59 -29.52
N ASP A 251 1.35 -0.60 -28.19
CA ASP A 251 1.74 -1.78 -27.40
C ASP A 251 0.54 -2.72 -27.24
N ARG A 252 0.60 -3.86 -27.94
CA ARG A 252 -0.51 -4.83 -27.98
C ARG A 252 -0.69 -5.60 -26.68
N ASN A 253 0.32 -5.62 -25.81
CA ASN A 253 0.33 -6.29 -24.52
C ASN A 253 1.00 -5.39 -23.47
N ILE A 254 0.44 -5.33 -22.28
CA ILE A 254 0.94 -4.48 -21.19
C ILE A 254 1.15 -5.27 -19.91
N GLY A 255 2.13 -4.87 -19.10
CA GLY A 255 2.42 -5.39 -17.76
C GLY A 255 2.11 -4.35 -16.70
N ILE A 256 1.49 -4.75 -15.59
CA ILE A 256 1.16 -3.87 -14.45
C ILE A 256 1.45 -4.60 -13.15
N ASN A 257 2.19 -3.96 -12.25
CA ASN A 257 2.44 -4.47 -10.90
C ASN A 257 1.24 -4.23 -10.00
N LEU A 258 0.82 -5.25 -9.23
CA LEU A 258 -0.25 -5.12 -8.23
C LEU A 258 0.10 -5.83 -6.93
N GLY A 259 -0.30 -5.22 -5.81
CA GLY A 259 -0.28 -5.87 -4.50
C GLY A 259 -1.37 -6.94 -4.38
N ILE A 260 -1.05 -8.08 -3.75
CA ILE A 260 -2.01 -9.18 -3.57
C ILE A 260 -3.25 -8.73 -2.79
N LYS A 261 -3.06 -7.83 -1.80
CA LYS A 261 -4.14 -7.30 -0.96
C LYS A 261 -5.04 -6.30 -1.69
N SER A 262 -4.55 -5.69 -2.77
CA SER A 262 -5.33 -4.73 -3.54
C SER A 262 -6.26 -5.40 -4.55
N VAL A 263 -5.93 -6.62 -4.97
CA VAL A 263 -6.73 -7.41 -5.93
C VAL A 263 -8.14 -7.64 -5.38
N SER A 264 -9.07 -6.87 -5.93
CA SER A 264 -10.46 -6.81 -5.49
C SER A 264 -11.36 -6.47 -6.68
N ALA A 265 -12.65 -6.77 -6.59
CA ALA A 265 -13.60 -6.46 -7.65
C ALA A 265 -13.63 -4.96 -8.05
N PRO A 266 -13.55 -3.99 -7.10
CA PRO A 266 -13.43 -2.57 -7.44
C PRO A 266 -12.16 -2.25 -8.23
N LEU A 267 -11.00 -2.77 -7.80
CA LEU A 267 -9.73 -2.57 -8.50
C LEU A 267 -9.76 -3.14 -9.91
N LEU A 268 -10.28 -4.36 -10.08
CA LEU A 268 -10.41 -5.01 -11.39
C LEU A 268 -11.37 -4.25 -12.31
N SER A 269 -12.42 -3.62 -11.75
CA SER A 269 -13.29 -2.74 -12.51
C SER A 269 -12.56 -1.48 -12.98
N THR A 270 -11.72 -0.89 -12.14
CA THR A 270 -10.86 0.24 -12.49
C THR A 270 -9.84 -0.14 -13.56
N LEU A 271 -9.15 -1.27 -13.39
CA LEU A 271 -8.22 -1.82 -14.37
C LEU A 271 -8.92 -2.07 -15.71
N GLY A 272 -10.12 -2.65 -15.68
CA GLY A 272 -10.92 -2.90 -16.88
C GLY A 272 -11.32 -1.62 -17.62
N ARG A 273 -11.57 -0.51 -16.90
CA ARG A 273 -11.80 0.81 -17.51
C ARG A 273 -10.51 1.40 -18.08
N ALA A 274 -9.41 1.32 -17.33
CA ALA A 274 -8.10 1.82 -17.74
C ALA A 274 -7.59 1.12 -19.01
N THR A 275 -7.89 -0.17 -19.14
CA THR A 275 -7.42 -1.04 -20.22
C THR A 275 -8.50 -1.39 -21.24
N ALA A 276 -9.60 -0.63 -21.30
CA ALA A 276 -10.79 -0.97 -22.09
C ALA A 276 -10.54 -1.19 -23.59
N ARG A 277 -9.44 -0.66 -24.14
CA ARG A 277 -9.05 -0.81 -25.56
C ARG A 277 -8.13 -2.02 -25.81
N ILE A 278 -7.71 -2.71 -24.76
CA ILE A 278 -6.78 -3.84 -24.80
C ILE A 278 -7.57 -5.09 -24.41
N ALA A 279 -7.32 -6.21 -25.09
CA ALA A 279 -7.92 -7.48 -24.69
C ALA A 279 -7.48 -7.82 -23.26
N ARG A 280 -8.38 -8.33 -22.41
CA ARG A 280 -8.01 -8.66 -21.01
C ARG A 280 -6.84 -9.64 -20.92
N SER A 281 -6.78 -10.57 -21.87
CA SER A 281 -5.69 -11.54 -22.01
C SER A 281 -4.35 -10.91 -22.40
N ALA A 282 -4.36 -9.70 -22.96
CA ALA A 282 -3.15 -8.95 -23.31
C ALA A 282 -2.58 -8.15 -22.11
N VAL A 283 -3.34 -8.05 -21.00
CA VAL A 283 -2.87 -7.47 -19.74
C VAL A 283 -2.23 -8.58 -18.89
N VAL A 284 -0.96 -8.38 -18.54
CA VAL A 284 -0.20 -9.21 -17.60
C VAL A 284 -0.15 -8.49 -16.26
N VAL A 285 -0.68 -9.12 -15.23
CA VAL A 285 -0.58 -8.63 -13.85
C VAL A 285 0.61 -9.29 -13.18
N GLU A 286 1.53 -8.46 -12.69
CA GLU A 286 2.75 -8.88 -12.03
C GLU A 286 2.56 -8.85 -10.51
N LEU A 287 2.82 -9.99 -9.85
CA LEU A 287 2.65 -10.17 -8.42
C LEU A 287 3.99 -10.57 -7.80
N ASP A 288 4.43 -9.86 -6.76
CA ASP A 288 5.68 -10.14 -6.06
C ASP A 288 5.68 -11.52 -5.39
N VAL A 289 6.71 -12.32 -5.64
CA VAL A 289 6.85 -13.69 -5.14
C VAL A 289 6.90 -13.78 -3.62
N LEU A 290 7.50 -12.80 -2.93
CA LEU A 290 7.59 -12.82 -1.48
C LEU A 290 6.22 -12.57 -0.86
N MET A 291 5.45 -11.66 -1.45
CA MET A 291 4.06 -11.43 -1.06
C MET A 291 3.20 -12.67 -1.30
N LEU A 292 3.42 -13.37 -2.42
CA LEU A 292 2.68 -14.61 -2.75
C LEU A 292 2.96 -15.73 -1.73
N LEU A 293 4.17 -15.75 -1.18
CA LEU A 293 4.58 -16.71 -0.15
C LEU A 293 4.14 -16.31 1.27
N GLU A 294 3.99 -15.00 1.54
CA GLU A 294 3.59 -14.49 2.87
C GLU A 294 2.15 -14.88 3.23
N ASP A 295 1.20 -14.75 2.29
CA ASP A 295 -0.20 -15.15 2.49
C ASP A 295 -0.70 -15.98 1.31
N VAL A 296 -0.50 -17.30 1.43
CA VAL A 296 -0.92 -18.27 0.40
C VAL A 296 -2.44 -18.26 0.17
N ALA A 297 -3.24 -17.95 1.19
CA ALA A 297 -4.69 -17.91 1.07
C ALA A 297 -5.16 -16.68 0.30
N ALA A 298 -4.60 -15.50 0.60
CA ALA A 298 -4.85 -14.29 -0.18
C ALA A 298 -4.34 -14.43 -1.61
N SER A 299 -3.17 -15.05 -1.79
CA SER A 299 -2.59 -15.32 -3.10
C SER A 299 -3.53 -16.13 -3.99
N ARG A 300 -4.07 -17.24 -3.48
CA ARG A 300 -5.03 -18.08 -4.21
C ARG A 300 -6.31 -17.33 -4.59
N ARG A 301 -6.81 -16.45 -3.71
CA ARG A 301 -7.98 -15.62 -4.01
C ARG A 301 -7.67 -14.59 -5.08
N ALA A 302 -6.53 -13.91 -4.98
CA ALA A 302 -6.10 -12.90 -5.94
C ALA A 302 -5.88 -13.50 -7.33
N THR A 303 -5.16 -14.63 -7.43
CA THR A 303 -4.94 -15.30 -8.71
C THR A 303 -6.25 -15.80 -9.32
N ALA A 304 -7.15 -16.41 -8.55
CA ALA A 304 -8.46 -16.83 -9.04
C ALA A 304 -9.28 -15.65 -9.59
N LEU A 305 -9.34 -14.52 -8.88
CA LEU A 305 -10.04 -13.32 -9.33
C LEU A 305 -9.45 -12.75 -10.64
N LEU A 306 -8.12 -12.72 -10.76
CA LEU A 306 -7.44 -12.26 -11.97
C LEU A 306 -7.72 -13.18 -13.17
N ARG A 307 -7.74 -14.50 -12.95
CA ARG A 307 -8.07 -15.50 -13.96
C ARG A 307 -9.52 -15.40 -14.41
N GLU A 308 -10.46 -15.27 -13.47
CA GLU A 308 -11.89 -15.07 -13.77
C GLU A 308 -12.12 -13.78 -14.57
N ALA A 309 -11.34 -12.72 -14.29
CA ALA A 309 -11.35 -11.49 -15.06
C ALA A 309 -10.69 -11.65 -16.46
N GLY A 310 -9.99 -12.74 -16.73
CA GLY A 310 -9.35 -13.02 -18.03
C GLY A 310 -7.97 -12.40 -18.21
N HIS A 311 -7.29 -12.05 -17.13
CA HIS A 311 -5.92 -11.52 -17.15
C HIS A 311 -4.88 -12.63 -17.14
N ARG A 312 -3.69 -12.32 -17.67
CA ARG A 312 -2.48 -13.15 -17.48
C ARG A 312 -1.77 -12.75 -16.20
N ILE A 313 -1.03 -13.68 -15.60
CA ILE A 313 -0.34 -13.49 -14.32
C ILE A 313 1.15 -13.79 -14.49
N ALA A 314 2.01 -12.87 -14.03
CA ALA A 314 3.43 -13.10 -13.87
C ALA A 314 3.80 -13.07 -12.38
N VAL A 315 4.60 -14.03 -11.94
CA VAL A 315 5.26 -13.99 -10.62
C VAL A 315 6.55 -13.21 -10.77
N ASP A 316 6.63 -12.03 -10.18
CA ASP A 316 7.80 -11.16 -10.22
C ASP A 316 8.70 -11.35 -9.00
N GLY A 317 9.95 -10.88 -9.07
CA GLY A 317 10.87 -10.91 -7.93
C GLY A 317 11.56 -12.25 -7.69
N VAL A 318 11.42 -13.23 -8.59
CA VAL A 318 11.99 -14.57 -8.40
C VAL A 318 13.51 -14.49 -8.52
N THR A 319 14.24 -14.61 -7.42
CA THR A 319 15.70 -14.68 -7.46
C THR A 319 16.16 -16.09 -7.77
N LEU A 320 17.39 -16.24 -8.30
CA LEU A 320 17.99 -17.56 -8.54
C LEU A 320 18.00 -18.42 -7.27
N ASP A 321 18.31 -17.81 -6.12
CA ASP A 321 18.32 -18.50 -4.83
C ASP A 321 16.92 -19.01 -4.43
N LEU A 322 15.84 -18.32 -4.84
CA LEU A 322 14.47 -18.69 -4.48
C LEU A 322 13.93 -19.85 -5.33
N LEU A 323 14.53 -20.13 -6.48
CA LEU A 323 14.07 -21.16 -7.43
C LEU A 323 14.01 -22.57 -6.82
N GLY A 324 14.90 -22.88 -5.89
CA GLY A 324 14.92 -24.15 -5.18
C GLY A 324 13.74 -24.34 -4.21
N TYR A 325 13.13 -23.24 -3.77
CA TYR A 325 12.13 -23.22 -2.70
C TYR A 325 10.69 -23.05 -3.21
N ILE A 326 10.50 -22.70 -4.48
CA ILE A 326 9.18 -22.51 -5.07
C ILE A 326 8.71 -23.77 -5.80
N CYS A 327 7.40 -24.03 -5.73
CA CYS A 327 6.71 -25.05 -6.51
C CYS A 327 5.87 -24.33 -7.58
N PRO A 328 6.35 -24.22 -8.83
CA PRO A 328 5.72 -23.38 -9.86
C PRO A 328 4.26 -23.72 -10.15
N GLU A 329 3.89 -24.98 -9.96
CA GLU A 329 2.54 -25.52 -10.16
C GLU A 329 1.53 -24.95 -9.15
N ARG A 330 2.01 -24.39 -8.02
CA ARG A 330 1.15 -23.83 -6.96
C ARG A 330 0.75 -22.37 -7.16
N PHE A 331 1.40 -21.65 -8.08
CA PHE A 331 1.18 -20.22 -8.29
C PHE A 331 0.11 -19.89 -9.34
N ASP A 332 -0.32 -20.86 -10.15
CA ASP A 332 -1.27 -20.65 -11.25
C ASP A 332 -0.92 -19.43 -12.15
N ALA A 333 0.38 -19.28 -12.46
CA ALA A 333 0.91 -18.14 -13.21
C ALA A 333 1.30 -18.51 -14.65
N ASP A 334 1.18 -17.56 -15.58
CA ASP A 334 1.63 -17.72 -16.96
C ASP A 334 3.14 -17.54 -17.08
N PHE A 335 3.70 -16.62 -16.28
CA PHE A 335 5.12 -16.28 -16.33
C PHE A 335 5.77 -16.25 -14.96
N PHE A 336 7.08 -16.49 -14.93
CA PHE A 336 7.98 -16.28 -13.79
C PHE A 336 9.10 -15.36 -14.24
N LYS A 337 9.17 -14.17 -13.63
CA LYS A 337 10.17 -13.16 -13.90
C LYS A 337 11.36 -13.39 -12.97
N VAL A 338 12.42 -13.97 -13.53
CA VAL A 338 13.63 -14.38 -12.81
C VAL A 338 14.67 -13.27 -12.85
N HIS A 339 15.06 -12.79 -11.68
CA HIS A 339 16.06 -11.74 -11.52
C HIS A 339 17.47 -12.29 -11.75
N VAL A 340 18.11 -11.84 -12.83
CA VAL A 340 19.47 -12.24 -13.23
C VAL A 340 20.43 -11.07 -13.11
N ALA A 341 20.54 -10.52 -11.90
CA ALA A 341 21.42 -9.40 -11.62
C ALA A 341 22.92 -9.78 -11.76
N ARG A 342 23.75 -8.79 -12.07
CA ARG A 342 25.19 -8.97 -12.36
C ARG A 342 25.96 -9.70 -11.24
N ASP A 343 25.60 -9.46 -9.99
CA ASP A 343 26.20 -10.08 -8.79
C ASP A 343 25.83 -11.57 -8.63
N ARG A 344 24.80 -12.05 -9.34
CA ARG A 344 24.29 -13.43 -9.27
C ARG A 344 24.56 -14.26 -10.52
N LEU A 345 25.32 -13.70 -11.44
CA LEU A 345 25.77 -14.35 -12.67
C LEU A 345 26.53 -15.67 -12.43
N GLY A 346 27.26 -15.80 -11.31
CA GLY A 346 27.94 -17.05 -10.95
C GLY A 346 26.96 -18.22 -10.70
N SER A 347 25.77 -17.93 -10.16
CA SER A 347 24.74 -18.94 -9.89
C SER A 347 24.08 -19.48 -11.16
N LEU A 348 24.23 -18.80 -12.30
CA LEU A 348 23.73 -19.31 -13.59
C LEU A 348 24.49 -20.53 -14.12
N SER A 349 25.70 -20.77 -13.59
CA SER A 349 26.52 -21.93 -13.93
C SER A 349 26.30 -23.11 -12.98
N ASP A 350 25.54 -22.90 -11.90
CA ASP A 350 25.25 -23.94 -10.92
C ASP A 350 24.21 -24.95 -11.46
N PRO A 351 24.52 -26.26 -11.44
CA PRO A 351 23.60 -27.30 -11.95
C PRO A 351 22.24 -27.33 -11.26
N GLU A 352 22.16 -27.01 -9.96
CA GLU A 352 20.90 -26.99 -9.23
C GLU A 352 20.00 -25.83 -9.70
N SER A 353 20.58 -24.64 -9.83
CA SER A 353 19.91 -23.45 -10.37
C SER A 353 19.42 -23.68 -11.81
N LEU A 354 20.25 -24.27 -12.68
CA LEU A 354 19.85 -24.65 -14.04
C LEU A 354 18.74 -25.70 -14.06
N GLY A 355 18.80 -26.68 -13.16
CA GLY A 355 17.74 -27.67 -12.97
C GLY A 355 16.42 -27.02 -12.56
N ALA A 356 16.46 -26.10 -11.60
CA ALA A 356 15.28 -25.38 -11.13
C ALA A 356 14.67 -24.47 -12.23
N LEU A 357 15.52 -23.78 -13.00
CA LEU A 357 15.08 -23.00 -14.16
C LEU A 357 14.36 -23.85 -15.21
N ARG A 358 14.88 -25.06 -15.51
CA ARG A 358 14.22 -25.97 -16.45
C ARG A 358 12.86 -26.45 -15.95
N ARG A 359 12.68 -26.62 -14.63
CA ARG A 359 11.39 -27.01 -14.03
C ARG A 359 10.31 -25.95 -14.17
N LEU A 360 10.66 -24.65 -14.23
CA LEU A 360 9.67 -23.59 -14.47
C LEU A 360 8.98 -23.74 -15.83
N GLY A 361 9.65 -24.35 -16.80
CA GLY A 361 9.20 -24.48 -18.18
C GLY A 361 9.63 -23.27 -19.00
N ARG A 362 10.35 -23.53 -20.10
CA ARG A 362 11.00 -22.50 -20.93
C ARG A 362 10.05 -21.40 -21.42
N ASP A 363 8.80 -21.75 -21.74
CA ASP A 363 7.82 -20.80 -22.28
C ASP A 363 7.28 -19.84 -21.21
N ARG A 364 7.42 -20.20 -19.92
CA ARG A 364 6.95 -19.44 -18.76
C ARG A 364 8.04 -18.57 -18.13
N VAL A 365 9.30 -18.72 -18.53
CA VAL A 365 10.40 -17.95 -17.94
C VAL A 365 10.58 -16.63 -18.67
N ILE A 366 10.76 -15.55 -17.90
CA ILE A 366 11.23 -14.25 -18.37
C ILE A 366 12.46 -13.92 -17.54
N PHE A 367 13.60 -13.63 -18.17
CA PHE A 367 14.76 -13.13 -17.44
C PHE A 367 14.70 -11.60 -17.34
N SER A 368 14.74 -11.08 -16.12
CA SER A 368 14.76 -9.64 -15.87
C SER A 368 16.08 -9.20 -15.24
N ARG A 369 16.35 -7.90 -15.30
CA ARG A 369 17.63 -7.28 -14.91
C ARG A 369 18.82 -7.84 -15.71
N CYS A 370 18.56 -8.19 -16.98
CA CYS A 370 19.56 -8.66 -17.92
C CYS A 370 20.45 -7.49 -18.39
N ASP A 371 21.45 -7.15 -17.58
CA ASP A 371 22.39 -6.05 -17.83
C ASP A 371 23.80 -6.56 -18.21
N HIS A 372 23.89 -7.80 -18.67
CA HIS A 372 25.13 -8.48 -19.05
C HIS A 372 24.88 -9.59 -20.08
N GLU A 373 25.79 -9.76 -21.06
CA GLU A 373 25.63 -10.71 -22.18
C GLU A 373 25.43 -12.16 -21.71
N MET A 374 26.13 -12.54 -20.63
CA MET A 374 26.01 -13.88 -20.06
C MET A 374 24.57 -14.25 -19.66
N ALA A 375 23.74 -13.29 -19.25
CA ALA A 375 22.33 -13.56 -18.96
C ALA A 375 21.56 -13.99 -20.22
N VAL A 376 21.86 -13.37 -21.37
CA VAL A 376 21.28 -13.72 -22.67
C VAL A 376 21.78 -15.10 -23.12
N THR A 377 23.09 -15.34 -23.03
CA THR A 377 23.70 -16.62 -23.43
C THR A 377 23.14 -17.78 -22.62
N VAL A 378 23.09 -17.66 -21.29
CA VAL A 378 22.53 -18.71 -20.43
C VAL A 378 21.04 -18.87 -20.65
N GLY A 379 20.29 -17.77 -20.75
CA GLY A 379 18.85 -17.80 -21.02
C GLY A 379 18.54 -18.58 -22.30
N ARG A 380 19.24 -18.28 -23.40
CA ARG A 380 19.09 -19.03 -24.66
C ARG A 380 19.48 -20.50 -24.52
N ALA A 381 20.55 -20.81 -23.79
CA ALA A 381 21.01 -22.18 -23.58
C ALA A 381 19.99 -23.05 -22.82
N ILE A 382 19.17 -22.46 -21.94
CA ILE A 382 18.08 -23.16 -21.25
C ILE A 382 16.74 -23.10 -22.00
N GLY A 383 16.71 -22.45 -23.17
CA GLY A 383 15.52 -22.30 -24.01
C GLY A 383 14.62 -21.12 -23.63
N CYS A 384 15.05 -20.23 -22.73
CA CYS A 384 14.35 -18.98 -22.46
C CYS A 384 14.55 -18.02 -23.64
N ASP A 385 13.45 -17.47 -24.13
CA ASP A 385 13.39 -16.53 -25.24
C ASP A 385 12.95 -15.13 -24.81
N LYS A 386 12.54 -14.91 -23.54
CA LYS A 386 12.01 -13.63 -23.05
C LYS A 386 12.96 -12.94 -22.09
N PHE A 387 13.31 -11.69 -22.37
CA PHE A 387 14.32 -10.94 -21.64
C PHE A 387 13.91 -9.48 -21.41
N GLN A 388 14.36 -8.91 -20.29
CA GLN A 388 14.18 -7.53 -19.90
C GLN A 388 15.43 -7.02 -19.19
N GLY A 389 15.90 -5.83 -19.54
CA GLY A 389 17.07 -5.21 -18.91
C GLY A 389 17.70 -4.15 -19.82
N ARG A 390 18.60 -3.34 -19.25
CA ARG A 390 19.22 -2.21 -19.97
C ARG A 390 20.03 -2.66 -21.17
N LEU A 391 20.70 -3.81 -21.07
CA LEU A 391 21.41 -4.39 -22.23
C LEU A 391 20.41 -4.82 -23.32
N ILE A 392 19.26 -5.36 -22.93
CA ILE A 392 18.24 -5.81 -23.89
C ILE A 392 17.65 -4.62 -24.64
N ASP A 393 17.35 -3.53 -23.94
CA ASP A 393 16.88 -2.28 -24.56
C ASP A 393 17.89 -1.77 -25.61
N GLN A 394 19.19 -1.80 -25.30
CA GLN A 394 20.27 -1.45 -26.24
C GLN A 394 20.33 -2.41 -27.44
N LEU A 395 20.24 -3.72 -27.21
CA LEU A 395 20.27 -4.73 -28.27
C LEU A 395 19.03 -4.67 -29.19
N ALA A 396 17.89 -4.25 -28.65
CA ALA A 396 16.66 -4.01 -29.41
C ALA A 396 16.66 -2.66 -30.16
N GLY A 397 17.71 -1.84 -30.00
CA GLY A 397 17.84 -0.54 -30.67
C GLY A 397 17.06 0.60 -29.99
N VAL A 398 16.69 0.45 -28.71
CA VAL A 398 16.06 1.50 -27.91
C VAL A 398 17.12 2.28 -27.15
N THR A 399 17.31 3.55 -27.51
CA THR A 399 18.15 4.48 -26.74
C THR A 399 17.41 4.88 -25.47
N ALA A 400 18.06 4.80 -24.30
CA ALA A 400 17.46 5.16 -23.01
C ALA A 400 16.83 6.57 -23.06
N GLN A 401 15.55 6.68 -22.70
CA GLN A 401 14.85 7.95 -22.49
C GLN A 401 15.03 8.44 -21.06
#